data_AF-A0A2W5K8E0-F1
#
_entry.id   AF-A0A2W5K8E0-F1
#
_cell.length_a   1.000
_cell.length_b   1.000
_cell.length_c   1.000
_cell.angle_alpha   90.00
_cell.angle_beta   90.00
_cell.angle_gamma   90.00
#
_symmetry.space_group_name_H-M   'P 1'
#
loop_
_entity.id
_entity.type
_entity.pdbx_description
1 polymer ?
#
loop_
_entity_poly.entity_id
_entity_poly.type
_entity_poly.pdbx_seq_one_letter_code
_entity_poly.pdbx_strand_id
1 'polypeptide(L)'
;MSREREAYMPPELVLQVLEHAKADVVLIGGQALAFWMGYYGIESPSGIASAVSRDVDFFTPDAANTAPLERFAGALGGRVELSAPHTLSALIGSATAPAEEEGRVYNVDLVHRVIGIDRDSIEANAVSVQLTEDGATIRIMHPLDVLQSRNANLHTLAEKRDAIGQWQFRLSIDVARAYLIEQLDSIDADEVSTAQERHRAVFDMIAVVSEYAREDAARKNAERYGIFLADAIPAWRIEAEVFWKKQWPHLRGRMSAEYAARCEALAGRSGAD
;
A
#
# COMPACT_ATOMS: atom_id res chain seq x y z
N MET A 1 -4.22 -22.08 2.90
CA MET A 1 -4.52 -22.56 4.26
C MET A 1 -5.66 -21.73 4.86
N SER A 2 -6.34 -22.20 5.92
CA SER A 2 -7.27 -21.33 6.66
C SER A 2 -6.46 -20.35 7.52
N ARG A 3 -6.71 -19.04 7.40
CA ARG A 3 -6.11 -17.97 8.23
C ARG A 3 -6.25 -18.19 9.73
N GLU A 4 -7.15 -19.09 10.15
CA GLU A 4 -7.35 -19.45 11.55
C GLU A 4 -6.14 -20.14 12.19
N ARG A 5 -5.27 -20.76 11.37
CA ARG A 5 -4.03 -21.42 11.83
C ARG A 5 -2.81 -20.52 11.83
N GLU A 6 -2.91 -19.29 11.36
CA GLU A 6 -1.78 -18.36 11.34
C GLU A 6 -1.63 -17.70 12.72
N ALA A 7 -0.42 -17.74 13.25
CA ALA A 7 0.00 -16.96 14.41
C ALA A 7 0.44 -15.56 13.96
N TYR A 8 0.45 -14.63 14.91
CA TYR A 8 1.12 -13.35 14.70
C TYR A 8 2.64 -13.57 14.62
N MET A 9 3.27 -13.12 13.55
CA MET A 9 4.72 -13.20 13.41
C MET A 9 5.41 -12.16 14.30
N PRO A 10 6.32 -12.55 15.22
CA PRO A 10 7.06 -11.62 16.06
C PRO A 10 7.90 -10.65 15.21
N PRO A 11 8.11 -9.40 15.66
CA PRO A 11 8.89 -8.40 14.92
C PRO A 11 10.30 -8.88 14.52
N GLU A 12 10.96 -9.64 15.38
CA GLU A 12 12.31 -10.18 15.15
C GLU A 12 12.29 -11.18 13.98
N LEU A 13 11.25 -12.00 13.90
CA LEU A 13 11.09 -13.00 12.84
C LEU A 13 10.70 -12.33 11.53
N VAL A 14 9.88 -11.27 11.57
CA VAL A 14 9.62 -10.42 10.41
C VAL A 14 10.94 -9.86 9.88
N LEU A 15 11.75 -9.21 10.73
CA LEU A 15 13.02 -8.64 10.32
C LEU A 15 13.94 -9.69 9.69
N GLN A 16 14.04 -10.87 10.29
CA GLN A 16 14.83 -11.97 9.75
C GLN A 16 14.37 -12.39 8.34
N VAL A 17 13.06 -12.45 8.09
CA VAL A 17 12.51 -12.72 6.75
C VAL A 17 12.86 -11.59 5.77
N LEU A 18 12.73 -10.33 6.20
CA LEU A 18 13.03 -9.17 5.36
C LEU A 18 14.53 -9.12 4.97
N GLU A 19 15.45 -9.48 5.86
CA GLU A 19 16.90 -9.57 5.59
C GLU A 19 17.26 -10.64 4.56
N HIS A 20 16.41 -11.66 4.39
CA HIS A 20 16.60 -12.73 3.39
C HIS A 20 15.87 -12.45 2.06
N ALA A 21 15.09 -11.37 1.99
CA ALA A 21 14.54 -10.87 0.75
C ALA A 21 15.68 -10.37 -0.17
N LYS A 22 15.52 -10.54 -1.47
CA LYS A 22 16.46 -10.06 -2.48
C LYS A 22 15.71 -9.23 -3.52
N ALA A 23 16.43 -8.65 -4.48
CA ALA A 23 15.85 -7.80 -5.51
C ALA A 23 14.84 -8.51 -6.44
N ASP A 24 14.76 -9.84 -6.39
CA ASP A 24 13.81 -10.70 -7.13
C ASP A 24 12.40 -10.71 -6.52
N VAL A 25 12.21 -10.09 -5.35
CA VAL A 25 10.90 -9.99 -4.70
C VAL A 25 10.61 -8.57 -4.22
N VAL A 26 9.32 -8.26 -4.08
CA VAL A 26 8.82 -6.99 -3.54
C VAL A 26 7.94 -7.29 -2.33
N LEU A 27 8.19 -6.64 -1.20
CA LEU A 27 7.32 -6.68 -0.03
C LEU A 27 5.98 -5.99 -0.36
N ILE A 28 4.87 -6.69 -0.17
CA ILE A 28 3.53 -6.19 -0.49
C ILE A 28 2.60 -6.31 0.73
N GLY A 29 1.30 -6.08 0.51
CA GLY A 29 0.28 -6.48 1.48
C GLY A 29 0.25 -5.62 2.74
N GLY A 30 -0.12 -6.25 3.86
CA GLY A 30 -0.21 -5.58 5.16
C GLY A 30 1.15 -5.08 5.65
N GLN A 31 2.22 -5.85 5.43
CA GLN A 31 3.57 -5.49 5.86
C GLN A 31 4.15 -4.30 5.10
N ALA A 32 3.86 -4.15 3.80
CA ALA A 32 4.24 -2.93 3.08
C ALA A 32 3.50 -1.69 3.64
N LEU A 33 2.21 -1.83 3.97
CA LEU A 33 1.47 -0.75 4.63
C LEU A 33 2.08 -0.42 6.02
N ALA A 34 2.44 -1.45 6.81
CA ALA A 34 3.10 -1.28 8.11
C ALA A 34 4.39 -0.47 8.01
N PHE A 35 5.22 -0.83 7.03
CA PHE A 35 6.48 -0.15 6.78
C PHE A 35 6.25 1.34 6.53
N TRP A 36 5.35 1.70 5.62
CA TRP A 36 5.08 3.09 5.29
C TRP A 36 4.42 3.86 6.44
N MET A 37 3.57 3.21 7.23
CA MET A 37 3.03 3.82 8.44
C MET A 37 4.15 4.17 9.43
N GLY A 38 5.11 3.26 9.63
CA GLY A 38 6.30 3.52 10.45
C GLY A 38 7.15 4.65 9.88
N TYR A 39 7.39 4.65 8.57
CA TYR A 39 8.17 5.68 7.87
C TYR A 39 7.57 7.09 8.02
N TYR A 40 6.25 7.22 7.84
CA TYR A 40 5.55 8.52 7.93
C TYR A 40 5.03 8.86 9.33
N GLY A 41 5.28 8.02 10.35
CA GLY A 41 4.79 8.25 11.71
C GLY A 41 3.26 8.19 11.85
N ILE A 42 2.58 7.37 11.04
CA ILE A 42 1.12 7.22 11.06
C ILE A 42 0.74 6.18 12.11
N GLU A 43 0.05 6.63 13.15
CA GLU A 43 -0.42 5.75 14.22
C GLU A 43 -1.62 4.90 13.79
N SER A 44 -1.60 3.63 14.17
CA SER A 44 -2.78 2.78 14.12
C SER A 44 -3.64 3.04 15.36
N PRO A 45 -4.98 3.06 15.25
CA PRO A 45 -5.83 3.13 16.43
C PRO A 45 -5.49 2.01 17.43
N SER A 46 -5.51 2.34 18.73
CA SER A 46 -5.23 1.41 19.83
C SER A 46 -6.08 0.14 19.70
N GLY A 47 -5.43 -1.03 19.71
CA GLY A 47 -6.07 -2.34 19.49
C GLY A 47 -6.04 -2.86 18.04
N ILE A 48 -5.58 -2.05 17.08
CA ILE A 48 -5.41 -2.41 15.65
C ILE A 48 -3.92 -2.50 15.28
N ALA A 49 -3.00 -2.01 16.12
CA ALA A 49 -1.55 -2.15 15.91
C ALA A 49 -1.11 -3.63 15.76
N SER A 50 -1.81 -4.57 16.39
CA SER A 50 -1.61 -6.02 16.22
C SER A 50 -2.30 -6.61 14.97
N ALA A 51 -2.92 -5.78 14.13
CA ALA A 51 -3.74 -6.16 12.99
C ALA A 51 -3.13 -5.79 11.62
N VAL A 52 -1.88 -5.33 11.60
CA VAL A 52 -1.29 -4.89 10.33
C VAL A 52 -0.90 -6.05 9.41
N SER A 53 -0.54 -7.22 9.93
CA SER A 53 -0.67 -8.51 9.22
C SER A 53 -0.25 -9.66 10.16
N ARG A 54 -0.83 -10.86 10.00
CA ARG A 54 -0.33 -12.08 10.70
C ARG A 54 0.77 -12.78 9.89
N ASP A 55 0.82 -12.45 8.61
CA ASP A 55 1.59 -13.04 7.53
C ASP A 55 2.52 -11.98 6.89
N VAL A 56 3.54 -12.43 6.18
CA VAL A 56 4.38 -11.57 5.34
C VAL A 56 4.13 -11.94 3.88
N ASP A 57 3.74 -10.97 3.05
CA ASP A 57 3.46 -11.20 1.64
C ASP A 57 4.58 -10.65 0.76
N PHE A 58 5.07 -11.48 -0.16
CA PHE A 58 6.01 -11.07 -1.20
C PHE A 58 5.43 -11.30 -2.59
N PHE A 59 5.71 -10.35 -3.49
CA PHE A 59 5.45 -10.46 -4.90
C PHE A 59 6.72 -10.85 -5.67
N THR A 60 6.58 -11.72 -6.67
CA THR A 60 7.59 -11.99 -7.70
C THR A 60 6.98 -11.80 -9.10
N PRO A 61 7.68 -11.15 -10.05
CA PRO A 61 7.21 -11.07 -11.43
C PRO A 61 7.26 -12.44 -12.14
N ASP A 62 8.15 -13.34 -11.70
CA ASP A 62 8.26 -14.70 -12.24
C ASP A 62 7.44 -15.68 -11.42
N ALA A 63 6.36 -16.22 -12.01
CA ALA A 63 5.48 -17.21 -11.38
C ALA A 63 6.13 -18.59 -11.21
N ALA A 64 7.23 -18.86 -11.94
CA ALA A 64 8.00 -20.09 -11.79
C ALA A 64 9.13 -19.95 -10.74
N ASN A 65 9.41 -18.74 -10.27
CA ASN A 65 10.47 -18.49 -9.29
C ASN A 65 10.03 -18.89 -7.88
N THR A 66 10.41 -20.09 -7.45
CA THR A 66 10.18 -20.60 -6.10
C THR A 66 11.38 -20.42 -5.17
N ALA A 67 12.53 -19.95 -5.68
CA ALA A 67 13.74 -19.75 -4.89
C ALA A 67 13.55 -18.83 -3.65
N PRO A 68 12.70 -17.78 -3.68
CA PRO A 68 12.41 -17.00 -2.48
C PRO A 68 11.81 -17.84 -1.34
N LEU A 69 10.96 -18.83 -1.64
CA LEU A 69 10.32 -19.67 -0.61
C LEU A 69 11.35 -20.46 0.18
N GLU A 70 12.37 -21.01 -0.48
CA GLU A 70 13.47 -21.72 0.19
C GLU A 70 14.27 -20.79 1.12
N ARG A 71 14.51 -19.54 0.68
CA ARG A 71 15.19 -18.53 1.52
C ARG A 71 14.37 -18.17 2.75
N PHE A 72 13.07 -17.94 2.57
CA PHE A 72 12.17 -17.62 3.67
C PHE A 72 12.00 -18.80 4.62
N ALA A 73 11.87 -20.04 4.11
CA ALA A 73 11.82 -21.23 4.95
C ALA A 73 13.12 -21.40 5.75
N GLY A 74 14.28 -21.19 5.13
CA GLY A 74 15.58 -21.19 5.83
C GLY A 74 15.65 -20.13 6.93
N ALA A 75 15.17 -18.91 6.66
CA ALA A 75 15.11 -17.83 7.65
C ALA A 75 14.19 -18.19 8.83
N LEU A 76 13.04 -18.80 8.57
CA LEU A 76 12.09 -19.18 9.61
C LEU A 76 12.49 -20.45 10.38
N GLY A 77 13.50 -21.21 9.92
CA GLY A 77 13.72 -22.59 10.38
C GLY A 77 12.53 -23.52 10.03
N GLY A 78 11.84 -23.21 8.94
CA GLY A 78 10.58 -23.79 8.51
C GLY A 78 10.69 -24.71 7.29
N ARG A 79 9.58 -24.82 6.55
CA ARG A 79 9.46 -25.62 5.33
C ARG A 79 8.71 -24.86 4.24
N VAL A 80 8.88 -25.31 2.99
CA VAL A 80 8.14 -24.78 1.84
C VAL A 80 6.87 -25.61 1.59
N GLU A 81 5.77 -24.92 1.34
CA GLU A 81 4.50 -25.49 0.91
C GLU A 81 4.10 -24.87 -0.44
N LEU A 82 4.24 -25.61 -1.54
CA LEU A 82 3.89 -25.13 -2.87
C LEU A 82 2.38 -25.23 -3.12
N SER A 83 1.83 -24.23 -3.81
CA SER A 83 0.45 -24.29 -4.30
C SER A 83 0.32 -25.32 -5.42
N ALA A 84 -0.83 -25.98 -5.50
CA ALA A 84 -1.05 -26.99 -6.52
C ALA A 84 -1.01 -26.35 -7.92
N PRO A 85 -0.35 -26.98 -8.92
CA PRO A 85 -0.17 -26.41 -10.27
C PRO A 85 -1.46 -26.05 -11.03
N HIS A 86 -2.62 -26.55 -10.57
CA HIS A 86 -3.92 -26.37 -11.21
C HIS A 86 -4.82 -25.36 -10.50
N THR A 87 -4.32 -24.71 -9.44
CA THR A 87 -5.06 -23.67 -8.74
C THR A 87 -4.90 -22.35 -9.50
N LEU A 88 -5.99 -21.71 -9.92
CA LEU A 88 -6.00 -20.36 -10.53
C LEU A 88 -5.62 -19.24 -9.53
N SER A 89 -4.90 -19.58 -8.46
CA SER A 89 -4.54 -18.69 -7.37
C SER A 89 -3.37 -17.80 -7.79
N ALA A 90 -3.32 -16.58 -7.25
CA ALA A 90 -2.13 -15.74 -7.32
C ALA A 90 -0.96 -16.28 -6.49
N LEU A 91 -1.23 -17.20 -5.56
CA LEU A 91 -0.25 -17.81 -4.65
C LEU A 91 0.59 -18.86 -5.39
N ILE A 92 1.91 -18.68 -5.36
CA ILE A 92 2.89 -19.68 -5.81
C ILE A 92 3.08 -20.73 -4.72
N GLY A 93 3.21 -20.27 -3.47
CA GLY A 93 3.42 -21.12 -2.30
C GLY A 93 3.71 -20.26 -1.07
N SER A 94 4.00 -20.95 0.02
CA SER A 94 4.24 -20.33 1.32
C SER A 94 5.44 -20.97 2.00
N ALA A 95 6.19 -20.18 2.77
CA ALA A 95 7.15 -20.68 3.74
C ALA A 95 6.50 -20.66 5.13
N THR A 96 6.49 -21.81 5.80
CA THR A 96 5.80 -21.98 7.09
C THR A 96 6.74 -22.51 8.17
N ALA A 97 6.57 -22.03 9.39
CA ALA A 97 7.25 -22.57 10.58
C ALA A 97 6.26 -22.72 11.74
N PRO A 98 6.44 -23.70 12.64
CA PRO A 98 5.61 -23.82 13.84
C PRO A 98 5.71 -22.54 14.70
N ALA A 99 4.56 -22.05 15.17
CA ALA A 99 4.53 -20.99 16.17
C ALA A 99 4.62 -21.58 17.58
N GLU A 100 4.84 -20.72 18.58
CA GLU A 100 4.84 -21.13 19.99
C GLU A 100 3.49 -21.67 20.46
N GLU A 101 2.39 -21.10 19.93
CA GLU A 101 1.04 -21.59 20.20
C GLU A 101 0.76 -22.88 19.41
N GLU A 102 0.35 -23.92 20.14
CA GLU A 102 0.12 -25.25 19.57
C GLU A 102 -0.88 -25.22 18.40
N GLY A 103 -0.48 -25.80 17.27
CA GLY A 103 -1.31 -25.88 16.07
C GLY A 103 -1.33 -24.61 15.22
N ARG A 104 -0.61 -23.55 15.61
CA ARG A 104 -0.41 -22.36 14.77
C ARG A 104 0.92 -22.36 14.03
N VAL A 105 0.98 -21.58 12.96
CA VAL A 105 2.20 -21.39 12.15
C VAL A 105 2.49 -19.91 11.87
N TYR A 106 3.76 -19.60 11.75
CA TYR A 106 4.24 -18.41 11.06
C TYR A 106 4.19 -18.66 9.56
N ASN A 107 3.77 -17.66 8.79
CA ASN A 107 3.51 -17.81 7.35
C ASN A 107 4.10 -16.64 6.54
N VAL A 108 4.79 -16.98 5.45
CA VAL A 108 5.27 -16.03 4.44
C VAL A 108 4.78 -16.49 3.08
N ASP A 109 3.93 -15.69 2.43
CA ASP A 109 3.34 -16.01 1.13
C ASP A 109 4.15 -15.41 -0.01
N LEU A 110 4.32 -16.18 -1.08
CA LEU A 110 4.87 -15.70 -2.35
C LEU A 110 3.79 -15.73 -3.42
N VAL A 111 3.48 -14.55 -3.99
CA VAL A 111 2.46 -14.38 -5.01
C VAL A 111 3.04 -13.84 -6.32
N HIS A 112 2.38 -14.14 -7.43
CA HIS A 112 2.77 -13.64 -8.76
C HIS A 112 1.80 -12.61 -9.35
N ARG A 113 0.76 -12.24 -8.59
CA ARG A 113 -0.26 -11.27 -9.00
C ARG A 113 -0.81 -10.54 -7.77
N VAL A 114 -1.04 -9.24 -7.90
CA VAL A 114 -1.74 -8.41 -6.91
C VAL A 114 -3.03 -7.90 -7.54
N ILE A 115 -4.12 -7.91 -6.77
CA ILE A 115 -5.42 -7.48 -7.28
C ILE A 115 -5.43 -5.97 -7.47
N GLY A 116 -5.91 -5.53 -8.64
CA GLY A 116 -6.09 -4.11 -8.97
C GLY A 116 -4.83 -3.39 -9.47
N ILE A 117 -3.71 -4.11 -9.63
CA ILE A 117 -2.44 -3.51 -10.07
C ILE A 117 -1.78 -4.43 -11.10
N ASP A 118 -1.24 -3.82 -12.14
CA ASP A 118 -0.46 -4.53 -13.15
C ASP A 118 0.91 -4.99 -12.62
N ARG A 119 1.37 -6.16 -13.06
CA ARG A 119 2.63 -6.78 -12.60
C ARG A 119 3.84 -5.89 -12.89
N ASP A 120 3.91 -5.34 -14.10
CA ASP A 120 5.07 -4.58 -14.54
C ASP A 120 5.13 -3.25 -13.79
N SER A 121 3.96 -2.70 -13.44
CA SER A 121 3.85 -1.50 -12.60
C SER A 121 4.40 -1.72 -11.18
N ILE A 122 4.08 -2.86 -10.54
CA ILE A 122 4.60 -3.17 -9.19
C ILE A 122 6.12 -3.27 -9.21
N GLU A 123 6.69 -3.92 -10.23
CA GLU A 123 8.13 -4.04 -10.36
C GLU A 123 8.77 -2.67 -10.65
N ALA A 124 8.23 -1.90 -11.58
CA ALA A 124 8.79 -0.60 -11.95
C ALA A 124 8.75 0.43 -10.81
N ASN A 125 7.68 0.42 -10.00
CA ASN A 125 7.46 1.41 -8.96
C ASN A 125 8.06 1.02 -7.60
N ALA A 126 8.50 -0.23 -7.41
CA ALA A 126 8.99 -0.70 -6.12
C ALA A 126 10.15 0.15 -5.59
N VAL A 127 10.05 0.58 -4.34
CA VAL A 127 11.03 1.44 -3.67
C VAL A 127 12.07 0.57 -2.97
N SER A 128 13.35 0.79 -3.29
CA SER A 128 14.47 0.12 -2.61
C SER A 128 14.78 0.85 -1.30
N VAL A 129 14.74 0.13 -0.19
CA VAL A 129 15.01 0.64 1.16
C VAL A 129 16.13 -0.17 1.79
N GLN A 130 17.08 0.52 2.43
CA GLN A 130 18.10 -0.10 3.26
C GLN A 130 17.52 -0.39 4.66
N LEU A 131 17.47 -1.67 5.04
CA LEU A 131 16.92 -2.14 6.31
C LEU A 131 17.90 -2.03 7.48
N THR A 132 19.17 -2.29 7.21
CA THR A 132 20.23 -2.28 8.23
C THR A 132 21.43 -1.48 7.72
N GLU A 133 22.21 -0.91 8.65
CA GLU A 133 23.46 -0.21 8.33
C GLU A 133 24.43 -1.11 7.54
N ASP A 134 24.36 -2.42 7.79
CA ASP A 134 25.16 -3.47 7.13
C ASP A 134 24.79 -3.74 5.66
N GLY A 135 23.77 -3.06 5.13
CA GLY A 135 23.51 -2.98 3.68
C GLY A 135 22.40 -3.89 3.15
N ALA A 136 21.65 -4.58 4.02
CA ALA A 136 20.48 -5.35 3.57
C ALA A 136 19.48 -4.41 2.90
N THR A 137 19.16 -4.64 1.62
CA THR A 137 18.24 -3.83 0.84
C THR A 137 17.02 -4.65 0.47
N ILE A 138 15.84 -4.10 0.72
CA ILE A 138 14.56 -4.69 0.34
C ILE A 138 13.84 -3.78 -0.66
N ARG A 139 13.05 -4.39 -1.55
CA ARG A 139 12.12 -3.67 -2.40
C ARG A 139 10.74 -3.68 -1.77
N ILE A 140 10.11 -2.53 -1.63
CA ILE A 140 8.80 -2.36 -1.00
C ILE A 140 7.82 -1.79 -2.02
N MET A 141 6.60 -2.32 -2.03
CA MET A 141 5.52 -1.79 -2.86
C MET A 141 5.33 -0.29 -2.64
N HIS A 142 5.25 0.46 -3.73
CA HIS A 142 5.11 1.92 -3.70
C HIS A 142 3.86 2.37 -2.89
N PRO A 143 3.90 3.49 -2.15
CA PRO A 143 2.75 3.96 -1.35
C PRO A 143 1.43 4.06 -2.13
N LEU A 144 1.47 4.56 -3.37
CA LEU A 144 0.28 4.67 -4.22
C LEU A 144 -0.23 3.30 -4.72
N ASP A 145 0.68 2.34 -4.91
CA ASP A 145 0.30 0.96 -5.25
C ASP A 145 -0.32 0.26 -4.02
N VAL A 146 0.17 0.54 -2.81
CA VAL A 146 -0.47 0.05 -1.57
C VAL A 146 -1.92 0.56 -1.48
N LEU A 147 -2.15 1.86 -1.72
CA LEU A 147 -3.49 2.46 -1.77
C LEU A 147 -4.40 1.74 -2.76
N GLN A 148 -3.94 1.56 -4.00
CA GLN A 148 -4.73 0.91 -5.04
C GLN A 148 -5.01 -0.57 -4.75
N SER A 149 -4.03 -1.29 -4.19
CA SER A 149 -4.20 -2.68 -3.75
C SER A 149 -5.29 -2.78 -2.67
N ARG A 150 -5.28 -1.89 -1.66
CA ARG A 150 -6.29 -1.92 -0.59
C ARG A 150 -7.69 -1.57 -1.11
N ASN A 151 -7.79 -0.59 -2.01
CA ASN A 151 -9.05 -0.25 -2.69
C ASN A 151 -9.63 -1.46 -3.43
N ALA A 152 -8.82 -2.11 -4.27
CA ALA A 152 -9.25 -3.24 -5.08
C ALA A 152 -9.57 -4.48 -4.24
N ASN A 153 -8.81 -4.73 -3.17
CA ASN A 153 -9.06 -5.83 -2.23
C ASN A 153 -10.39 -5.65 -1.49
N LEU A 154 -10.64 -4.47 -0.92
CA LEU A 154 -11.90 -4.17 -0.23
C LEU A 154 -13.09 -4.30 -1.18
N HIS A 155 -12.90 -3.92 -2.44
CA HIS A 155 -13.94 -4.04 -3.45
C HIS A 155 -14.19 -5.51 -3.85
N THR A 156 -13.14 -6.28 -4.12
CA THR A 156 -13.23 -7.58 -4.81
C THR A 156 -13.34 -8.77 -3.87
N LEU A 157 -12.55 -8.78 -2.78
CA LEU A 157 -12.39 -9.93 -1.90
C LEU A 157 -13.40 -9.89 -0.76
N ALA A 158 -14.27 -10.90 -0.67
CA ALA A 158 -15.33 -10.95 0.34
C ALA A 158 -14.77 -10.96 1.77
N GLU A 159 -13.68 -11.70 1.99
CA GLU A 159 -12.97 -11.84 3.25
C GLU A 159 -12.19 -10.58 3.67
N LYS A 160 -12.05 -9.59 2.79
CA LYS A 160 -11.42 -8.29 3.08
C LYS A 160 -12.43 -7.16 3.28
N ARG A 161 -13.74 -7.46 3.29
CA ARG A 161 -14.83 -6.48 3.51
C ARG A 161 -15.17 -6.25 4.98
N ASP A 162 -14.39 -6.82 5.89
CA ASP A 162 -14.55 -6.68 7.32
C ASP A 162 -14.02 -5.32 7.84
N ALA A 163 -14.09 -5.12 9.15
CA ALA A 163 -13.62 -3.89 9.78
C ALA A 163 -12.11 -3.68 9.58
N ILE A 164 -11.32 -4.77 9.58
CA ILE A 164 -9.86 -4.71 9.42
C ILE A 164 -9.51 -4.25 8.02
N GLY A 165 -10.13 -4.80 6.97
CA GLY A 165 -9.90 -4.39 5.59
C GLY A 165 -10.30 -2.94 5.33
N GLN A 166 -11.39 -2.47 5.93
CA GLN A 166 -11.78 -1.05 5.89
C GLN A 166 -10.73 -0.15 6.57
N TRP A 167 -10.20 -0.55 7.72
CA TRP A 167 -9.13 0.18 8.41
C TRP A 167 -7.83 0.21 7.62
N GLN A 168 -7.41 -0.92 7.04
CA GLN A 168 -6.23 -0.96 6.17
C GLN A 168 -6.40 -0.01 4.97
N PHE A 169 -7.60 0.08 4.40
CA PHE A 169 -7.85 1.02 3.31
C PHE A 169 -7.75 2.48 3.77
N ARG A 170 -8.33 2.85 4.92
CA ARG A 170 -8.16 4.20 5.51
C ARG A 170 -6.69 4.54 5.78
N LEU A 171 -5.95 3.63 6.39
CA LEU A 171 -4.52 3.81 6.66
C LEU A 171 -3.70 3.98 5.36
N SER A 172 -4.07 3.26 4.29
CA SER A 172 -3.41 3.42 3.00
C SER A 172 -3.69 4.79 2.36
N ILE A 173 -4.85 5.40 2.63
CA ILE A 173 -5.16 6.78 2.23
C ILE A 173 -4.24 7.75 2.98
N ASP A 174 -4.04 7.55 4.29
CA ASP A 174 -3.16 8.40 5.10
C ASP A 174 -1.70 8.29 4.65
N VAL A 175 -1.22 7.07 4.37
CA VAL A 175 0.11 6.80 3.82
C VAL A 175 0.30 7.47 2.46
N ALA A 176 -0.65 7.28 1.54
CA ALA A 176 -0.57 7.88 0.22
C ALA A 176 -0.57 9.41 0.29
N ARG A 177 -1.36 9.99 1.21
CA ARG A 177 -1.37 11.44 1.45
C ARG A 177 -0.03 11.95 1.98
N ALA A 178 0.55 11.26 2.95
CA ALA A 178 1.85 11.63 3.50
C ALA A 178 2.95 11.59 2.43
N TYR A 179 2.96 10.53 1.61
CA TYR A 179 3.83 10.45 0.44
C TYR A 179 3.62 11.63 -0.52
N LEU A 180 2.38 11.93 -0.91
CA LEU A 180 2.09 13.05 -1.81
C LEU A 180 2.54 14.39 -1.22
N ILE A 181 2.40 14.60 0.09
CA ILE A 181 2.89 15.81 0.77
C ILE A 181 4.41 15.91 0.66
N GLU A 182 5.15 14.84 0.97
CA GLU A 182 6.63 14.80 0.85
C GLU A 182 7.10 15.08 -0.59
N GLN A 183 6.40 14.53 -1.59
CA GLN A 183 6.70 14.80 -3.00
C GLN A 183 6.42 16.25 -3.38
N LEU A 184 5.32 16.83 -2.90
CA LEU A 184 5.01 18.24 -3.13
C LEU A 184 6.03 19.16 -2.44
N ASP A 185 6.45 18.84 -1.21
CA ASP A 185 7.54 19.55 -0.51
C ASP A 185 8.83 19.53 -1.33
N SER A 186 9.15 18.38 -1.94
CA SER A 186 10.34 18.22 -2.79
C SER A 186 10.24 19.03 -4.08
N ILE A 187 9.05 19.10 -4.70
CA ILE A 187 8.80 19.94 -5.88
C ILE A 187 8.90 21.42 -5.51
N ASP A 188 8.33 21.83 -4.38
CA ASP A 188 8.35 23.21 -3.90
C ASP A 188 9.79 23.68 -3.60
N ALA A 189 10.63 22.77 -3.07
CA ALA A 189 12.04 23.01 -2.79
C ALA A 189 12.96 22.99 -4.01
N ASP A 190 12.47 22.57 -5.19
CA ASP A 190 13.26 22.56 -6.42
C ASP A 190 13.43 23.98 -6.99
N GLU A 191 14.59 24.57 -6.71
CA GLU A 191 15.01 25.89 -7.20
C GLU A 191 15.46 25.89 -8.68
N VAL A 192 15.71 24.71 -9.27
CA VAL A 192 16.20 24.57 -10.65
C VAL A 192 15.05 24.62 -11.65
N SER A 193 13.95 23.95 -11.33
CA SER A 193 12.77 23.89 -12.20
C SER A 193 12.09 25.26 -12.34
N THR A 194 11.51 25.51 -13.51
CA THR A 194 10.63 26.67 -13.73
C THR A 194 9.29 26.46 -13.00
N ALA A 195 8.55 27.54 -12.75
CA ALA A 195 7.21 27.45 -12.17
C ALA A 195 6.26 26.57 -13.00
N GLN A 196 6.41 26.58 -14.33
CA GLN A 196 5.60 25.76 -15.23
C GLN A 196 5.94 24.27 -15.10
N GLU A 197 7.23 23.92 -14.97
CA GLU A 197 7.66 22.54 -14.75
C GLU A 197 7.20 22.02 -13.39
N ARG A 198 7.31 22.82 -12.33
CA ARG A 198 6.78 22.45 -11.00
C ARG A 198 5.27 22.22 -11.04
N HIS A 199 4.50 23.08 -11.70
CA HIS A 199 3.06 22.86 -11.88
C HIS A 199 2.76 21.55 -12.60
N ARG A 200 3.51 21.23 -13.67
CA ARG A 200 3.35 19.97 -14.39
C ARG A 200 3.65 18.77 -13.49
N ALA A 201 4.76 18.82 -12.74
CA ALA A 201 5.14 17.77 -11.81
C ALA A 201 4.05 17.52 -10.74
N VAL A 202 3.46 18.58 -10.20
CA VAL A 202 2.31 18.49 -9.27
C VAL A 202 1.14 17.76 -9.92
N PHE A 203 0.76 18.14 -11.15
CA PHE A 203 -0.34 17.49 -11.87
C PHE A 203 -0.05 16.02 -12.19
N ASP A 204 1.16 15.71 -12.63
CA ASP A 204 1.57 14.34 -12.93
C ASP A 204 1.53 13.47 -11.65
N MET A 205 1.94 14.03 -10.51
CA MET A 205 1.91 13.36 -9.21
C MET A 205 0.48 13.04 -8.73
N ILE A 206 -0.44 13.99 -8.84
CA ILE A 206 -1.84 13.77 -8.41
C ILE A 206 -2.69 13.04 -9.45
N ALA A 207 -2.24 12.95 -10.70
CA ALA A 207 -2.95 12.28 -11.78
C ALA A 207 -3.18 10.79 -11.47
N VAL A 208 -2.17 10.12 -10.90
CA VAL A 208 -2.27 8.69 -10.54
C VAL A 208 -3.44 8.43 -9.59
N VAL A 209 -3.52 9.19 -8.49
CA VAL A 209 -4.62 9.05 -7.51
C VAL A 209 -5.96 9.49 -8.11
N SER A 210 -5.95 10.51 -8.96
CA SER A 210 -7.15 10.96 -9.68
C SER A 210 -7.71 9.88 -10.60
N GLU A 211 -6.85 9.11 -11.28
CA GLU A 211 -7.29 8.00 -12.12
C GLU A 211 -7.83 6.83 -11.28
N TYR A 212 -7.15 6.44 -10.19
CA TYR A 212 -7.69 5.43 -9.26
C TYR A 212 -9.04 5.83 -8.67
N ALA A 213 -9.25 7.11 -8.37
CA ALA A 213 -10.50 7.62 -7.84
C ALA A 213 -11.67 7.57 -8.85
N ARG A 214 -11.37 7.39 -10.16
CA ARG A 214 -12.39 7.24 -11.21
C ARG A 214 -12.84 5.79 -11.38
N GLU A 215 -12.13 4.84 -10.81
CA GLU A 215 -12.46 3.42 -10.94
C GLU A 215 -13.74 3.05 -10.19
N ASP A 216 -14.40 2.00 -10.70
CA ASP A 216 -15.63 1.45 -10.12
C ASP A 216 -15.42 0.98 -8.67
N ALA A 217 -14.22 0.49 -8.35
CA ALA A 217 -13.85 0.07 -7.00
C ALA A 217 -13.88 1.24 -6.01
N ALA A 218 -13.25 2.38 -6.37
CA ALA A 218 -13.22 3.57 -5.53
C ALA A 218 -14.63 4.12 -5.29
N ARG A 219 -15.44 4.23 -6.36
CA ARG A 219 -16.83 4.68 -6.25
C ARG A 219 -17.66 3.78 -5.33
N LYS A 220 -17.59 2.47 -5.53
CA LYS A 220 -18.39 1.51 -4.73
C LYS A 220 -17.93 1.42 -3.28
N ASN A 221 -16.64 1.58 -3.00
CA ASN A 221 -16.14 1.63 -1.63
C ASN A 221 -16.59 2.91 -0.92
N ALA A 222 -16.63 4.04 -1.61
CA ALA A 222 -17.20 5.28 -1.09
C ALA A 222 -18.71 5.13 -0.78
N GLU A 223 -19.50 4.60 -1.72
CA GLU A 223 -20.94 4.36 -1.53
C GLU A 223 -21.23 3.38 -0.38
N ARG A 224 -20.44 2.31 -0.24
CA ARG A 224 -20.70 1.24 0.72
C ARG A 224 -20.17 1.53 2.13
N TYR A 225 -18.99 2.15 2.22
CA TYR A 225 -18.25 2.28 3.48
C TYR A 225 -17.96 3.73 3.88
N GLY A 226 -18.29 4.71 3.03
CA GLY A 226 -17.94 6.12 3.25
C GLY A 226 -16.43 6.35 3.24
N ILE A 227 -15.65 5.53 2.52
CA ILE A 227 -14.19 5.67 2.41
C ILE A 227 -13.86 6.13 0.99
N PHE A 228 -13.31 7.33 0.86
CA PHE A 228 -13.10 8.00 -0.42
C PHE A 228 -11.62 7.99 -0.78
N LEU A 229 -11.23 7.24 -1.83
CA LEU A 229 -9.83 7.14 -2.27
C LEU A 229 -9.20 8.52 -2.55
N ALA A 230 -9.99 9.43 -3.14
CA ALA A 230 -9.55 10.77 -3.48
C ALA A 230 -9.11 11.59 -2.26
N ASP A 231 -9.52 11.21 -1.04
CA ASP A 231 -9.07 11.86 0.20
C ASP A 231 -7.56 11.72 0.42
N ALA A 232 -6.86 10.87 -0.35
CA ALA A 232 -5.41 10.82 -0.36
C ALA A 232 -4.78 12.09 -0.94
N ILE A 233 -5.47 12.85 -1.80
CA ILE A 233 -4.90 14.04 -2.43
C ILE A 233 -4.89 15.21 -1.42
N PRO A 234 -3.72 15.80 -1.09
CA PRO A 234 -3.62 16.93 -0.18
C PRO A 234 -3.91 18.25 -0.94
N ALA A 235 -5.15 18.43 -1.41
CA ALA A 235 -5.49 19.49 -2.36
C ALA A 235 -5.14 20.92 -1.88
N TRP A 236 -5.11 21.17 -0.57
CA TRP A 236 -4.70 22.47 -0.01
C TRP A 236 -3.24 22.84 -0.30
N ARG A 237 -2.39 21.87 -0.65
CA ARG A 237 -1.00 22.08 -1.04
C ARG A 237 -0.86 22.51 -2.50
N ILE A 238 -1.92 22.43 -3.31
CA ILE A 238 -1.85 22.72 -4.74
C ILE A 238 -2.19 24.20 -4.96
N GLU A 239 -1.16 25.03 -5.18
CA GLU A 239 -1.35 26.48 -5.34
C GLU A 239 -1.94 26.86 -6.71
N ALA A 240 -1.72 26.03 -7.73
CA ALA A 240 -2.05 26.33 -9.11
C ALA A 240 -3.55 26.69 -9.29
N GLU A 241 -3.85 27.93 -9.70
CA GLU A 241 -5.24 28.39 -9.83
C GLU A 241 -6.05 27.56 -10.85
N VAL A 242 -5.36 27.03 -11.88
CA VAL A 242 -6.00 26.17 -12.89
C VAL A 242 -6.50 24.85 -12.29
N PHE A 243 -5.86 24.32 -11.25
CA PHE A 243 -6.35 23.15 -10.51
C PHE A 243 -7.71 23.47 -9.88
N TRP A 244 -7.78 24.56 -9.11
CA TRP A 244 -9.00 24.98 -8.41
C TRP A 244 -10.16 25.33 -9.36
N LYS A 245 -9.87 25.91 -10.52
CA LYS A 245 -10.91 26.26 -11.50
C LYS A 245 -11.39 25.07 -12.32
N LYS A 246 -10.50 24.13 -12.69
CA LYS A 246 -10.81 23.10 -13.69
C LYS A 246 -10.89 21.68 -13.12
N GLN A 247 -10.00 21.31 -12.22
CA GLN A 247 -9.92 19.94 -11.71
C GLN A 247 -10.68 19.77 -10.40
N TRP A 248 -10.58 20.77 -9.51
CA TRP A 248 -11.22 20.72 -8.19
C TRP A 248 -12.73 20.43 -8.22
N PRO A 249 -13.57 21.04 -9.09
CA PRO A 249 -15.00 20.73 -9.11
C PRO A 249 -15.29 19.24 -9.35
N HIS A 250 -14.48 18.58 -10.18
CA HIS A 250 -14.61 17.15 -10.45
C HIS A 250 -14.03 16.29 -9.33
N LEU A 251 -12.90 16.71 -8.75
CA LEU A 251 -12.24 15.98 -7.66
C LEU A 251 -13.04 16.07 -6.35
N ARG A 252 -13.58 17.24 -6.02
CA ARG A 252 -14.44 17.49 -4.86
C ARG A 252 -15.59 16.50 -4.78
N GLY A 253 -16.23 16.18 -5.91
CA GLY A 253 -17.33 15.19 -5.96
C GLY A 253 -16.90 13.74 -5.71
N ARG A 254 -15.59 13.46 -5.65
CA ARG A 254 -15.02 12.13 -5.36
C ARG A 254 -14.37 12.04 -3.99
N MET A 255 -14.34 13.13 -3.24
CA MET A 255 -13.82 13.22 -1.89
C MET A 255 -14.96 13.13 -0.87
N SER A 256 -14.62 12.84 0.39
CA SER A 256 -15.58 13.06 1.47
C SER A 256 -15.86 14.55 1.61
N ALA A 257 -17.11 14.90 1.91
CA ALA A 257 -17.52 16.30 2.05
C ALA A 257 -16.73 17.03 3.14
N GLU A 258 -16.45 16.34 4.26
CA GLU A 258 -15.67 16.87 5.37
C GLU A 258 -14.23 17.18 4.95
N TYR A 259 -13.56 16.23 4.29
CA TYR A 259 -12.17 16.42 3.87
C TYR A 259 -12.06 17.47 2.75
N ALA A 260 -12.99 17.47 1.79
CA ALA A 260 -13.03 18.49 0.75
C ALA A 260 -13.21 19.92 1.31
N ALA A 261 -14.12 20.09 2.27
CA ALA A 261 -14.31 21.37 2.97
C ALA A 261 -13.06 21.77 3.76
N ARG A 262 -12.37 20.81 4.40
CA ARG A 262 -11.09 21.06 5.06
C ARG A 262 -10.00 21.52 4.08
N CYS A 263 -9.90 20.89 2.91
CA CYS A 263 -8.97 21.31 1.85
C CYS A 263 -9.22 22.76 1.41
N GLU A 264 -10.48 23.14 1.20
CA GLU A 264 -10.87 24.51 0.85
C GLU A 264 -10.53 25.50 1.94
N ALA A 265 -10.81 25.16 3.21
CA ALA A 265 -10.49 26.00 4.34
C ALA A 265 -8.99 26.25 4.48
N LEU A 266 -8.17 25.19 4.37
CA LEU A 266 -6.72 25.30 4.43
C LEU A 266 -6.12 26.07 3.24
N ALA A 267 -6.74 26.00 2.07
CA ALA A 267 -6.34 26.75 0.88
C ALA A 267 -6.81 28.22 0.87
N GLY A 268 -7.56 28.66 1.89
CA GLY A 268 -8.18 29.99 1.91
C GLY A 268 -9.28 30.16 0.86
N ARG A 269 -9.95 29.07 0.47
CA ARG A 269 -10.99 29.01 -0.57
C ARG A 269 -12.41 28.82 -0.01
N SER A 270 -12.61 28.99 1.30
CA SER A 270 -13.92 28.86 1.95
C SER A 270 -14.95 29.81 1.32
N GLY A 271 -16.00 29.28 0.69
CA GLY A 271 -17.17 30.07 0.26
C GLY A 271 -17.32 30.36 -1.24
N ALA A 272 -16.75 29.55 -2.13
CA ALA A 272 -17.08 29.59 -3.55
C ALA A 272 -18.16 28.55 -3.88
N ASP A 273 -19.40 28.83 -3.48
CA ASP A 273 -20.61 28.25 -4.10
C ASP A 273 -21.01 29.10 -5.31
#